data_AF-A0A414A7S9-F1
#
_entry.id   AF-A0A414A7S9-F1
#
_cell.length_a   1.000
_cell.length_b   1.000
_cell.length_c   1.000
_cell.angle_alpha   90.00
_cell.angle_beta   90.00
_cell.angle_gamma   90.00
#
_symmetry.space_group_name_H-M   'P 1'
#
loop_
_entity.id
_entity.type
_entity.pdbx_description
1 polymer ?
#
loop_
_entity_poly.entity_id
_entity_poly.type
_entity_poly.pdbx_seq_one_letter_code
_entity_poly.pdbx_strand_id
1 'polypeptide(L)'
;MAKKRSCRRTVDEDKIHEKAVKIRKMTDEQLVHYVEDRVEKARSEGFHRGKEAAPAKPAVNIAAIIGEIGSVKGIGTTKLADIKAILKKHLGASNG
;
A
#
# COMPACT_ATOMS: atom_id res chain seq x y z
N MET A 1 32.51 19.97 49.77
CA MET A 1 31.08 19.73 49.47
C MET A 1 30.97 19.11 48.08
N ALA A 2 30.81 17.79 47.98
CA ALA A 2 30.62 17.13 46.69
C ALA A 2 29.36 17.70 46.02
N LYS A 3 29.49 18.22 44.80
CA LYS A 3 28.39 18.82 44.04
C LYS A 3 27.34 17.72 43.81
N LYS A 4 26.21 17.79 44.52
CA LYS A 4 25.08 16.87 44.29
C LYS A 4 24.72 16.97 42.81
N ARG A 5 24.85 15.86 42.06
CA ARG A 5 24.31 15.79 40.69
C ARG A 5 22.86 16.22 40.78
N SER A 6 22.49 17.23 40.01
CA SER A 6 21.09 17.65 39.89
C SER A 6 20.31 16.41 39.48
N CYS A 7 19.46 15.88 40.37
CA CYS A 7 18.58 14.73 40.10
C CYS A 7 17.45 15.10 39.12
N ARG A 8 17.73 15.99 38.16
CA ARG A 8 16.81 16.32 37.09
C ARG A 8 16.92 15.23 36.05
N ARG A 9 15.78 14.62 35.76
CA ARG A 9 15.64 13.76 34.59
C ARG A 9 16.07 14.54 33.36
N THR A 10 16.76 13.85 32.48
CA THR A 10 17.02 14.33 31.13
C THR A 10 15.71 14.44 30.36
N VAL A 11 15.72 15.23 29.29
CA VAL A 11 14.54 15.43 28.44
C VAL A 11 13.98 14.10 27.91
N ASP A 12 14.83 13.10 27.66
CA ASP A 12 14.39 11.78 27.20
C ASP A 12 13.81 10.92 28.32
N GLU A 13 14.35 11.01 29.53
CA GLU A 13 13.76 10.38 30.72
C GLU A 13 12.39 10.97 31.06
N ASP A 14 12.20 12.28 30.85
CA ASP A 14 10.91 12.93 31.03
C ASP A 14 9.87 12.45 30.01
N LYS A 15 10.24 12.32 28.73
CA LYS A 15 9.34 11.73 27.71
C LYS A 15 8.93 10.30 28.03
N ILE A 16 9.85 9.48 28.52
CA ILE A 16 9.55 8.09 28.92
C ILE A 16 8.62 8.10 30.13
N HIS A 17 8.91 8.96 31.12
CA HIS A 17 8.09 9.10 32.31
C HIS A 17 6.66 9.53 31.98
N GLU A 18 6.49 10.56 31.15
CA GLU A 18 5.17 11.05 30.72
C GLU A 18 4.36 9.96 30.01
N LYS A 19 4.99 9.20 29.10
CA LYS A 19 4.35 8.06 28.43
C LYS A 19 3.92 7.00 29.44
N ALA A 20 4.79 6.65 30.39
CA ALA A 20 4.48 5.66 31.42
C ALA A 20 3.35 6.12 32.35
N VAL A 21 3.35 7.39 32.73
CA VAL A 21 2.27 7.99 33.53
C VAL A 21 0.95 7.97 32.77
N LYS A 22 0.97 8.28 31.47
CA LYS A 22 -0.23 8.23 30.63
C LYS A 22 -0.80 6.82 30.53
N ILE A 23 0.05 5.80 30.33
CA ILE A 23 -0.38 4.38 30.29
C ILE A 23 -1.02 3.95 31.61
N ARG A 24 -0.40 4.27 32.75
CA ARG A 24 -0.93 3.92 34.08
C ARG A 24 -2.24 4.61 34.44
N LYS A 25 -2.57 5.71 33.76
CA LYS A 25 -3.80 6.49 33.98
C LYS A 25 -4.95 6.10 33.05
N MET A 26 -4.68 5.35 31.98
CA MET A 26 -5.74 4.86 31.09
C MET A 26 -6.50 3.72 31.75
N THR A 27 -7.79 3.61 31.46
CA THR A 27 -8.61 2.46 31.85
C THR A 27 -8.31 1.27 30.95
N ASP A 28 -8.65 0.06 31.41
CA ASP A 28 -8.42 -1.17 30.63
C ASP A 28 -9.09 -1.11 29.25
N GLU A 29 -10.29 -0.55 29.16
CA GLU A 29 -11.01 -0.32 27.89
C GLU A 29 -10.25 0.63 26.95
N GLN A 30 -9.73 1.74 27.47
CA GLN A 30 -8.93 2.68 26.69
C GLN A 30 -7.60 2.06 26.22
N LEU A 31 -7.02 1.18 27.03
CA LEU A 31 -5.80 0.44 26.67
C LEU A 31 -6.08 -0.56 25.55
N VAL A 32 -7.19 -1.28 25.61
CA VAL A 32 -7.61 -2.23 24.57
C VAL A 32 -7.81 -1.49 23.24
N HIS A 33 -8.60 -0.41 23.22
CA HIS A 33 -8.81 0.38 22.01
C HIS A 33 -7.51 0.96 21.43
N TYR A 34 -6.63 1.50 22.29
CA TYR A 34 -5.35 2.04 21.87
C TYR A 34 -4.45 0.99 21.19
N VAL A 35 -4.54 -0.27 21.61
CA VAL A 35 -3.82 -1.39 20.97
C VAL A 35 -4.50 -1.78 19.66
N GLU A 36 -5.82 -1.97 19.65
CA GLU A 36 -6.59 -2.36 18.47
C GLU A 36 -6.42 -1.36 17.31
N ASP A 37 -6.57 -0.06 17.60
CA ASP A 37 -6.38 1.02 16.63
C ASP A 37 -4.98 0.99 16.01
N ARG A 38 -3.95 0.67 16.80
CA ARG A 38 -2.58 0.57 16.30
C ARG A 38 -2.37 -0.64 15.41
N VAL A 39 -2.98 -1.77 15.73
CA VAL A 39 -2.88 -2.98 14.90
C VAL A 39 -3.67 -2.78 13.60
N GLU A 40 -4.85 -2.18 13.65
CA GLU A 40 -5.65 -1.85 12.46
C GLU A 40 -4.96 -0.81 11.58
N LYS A 41 -4.34 0.22 12.18
CA LYS A 41 -3.52 1.19 11.45
C LYS A 41 -2.31 0.54 10.80
N ALA A 42 -1.58 -0.34 11.50
CA ALA A 42 -0.46 -1.06 10.91
C ALA A 42 -0.90 -2.00 9.76
N ARG A 43 -2.08 -2.62 9.88
CA ARG A 43 -2.67 -3.45 8.82
C ARG A 43 -3.08 -2.63 7.60
N SER A 44 -3.77 -1.52 7.80
CA SER A 44 -4.20 -0.65 6.70
C SER A 44 -3.02 0.05 6.00
N GLU A 45 -2.04 0.54 6.75
CA GLU A 45 -0.80 1.09 6.21
C GLU A 45 0.03 0.04 5.47
N GLY A 46 0.14 -1.18 6.02
CA GLY A 46 0.81 -2.29 5.36
C GLY A 46 0.10 -2.70 4.05
N PHE A 47 -1.22 -2.74 4.06
CA PHE A 47 -2.04 -3.07 2.89
C PHE A 47 -1.93 -2.01 1.79
N HIS A 48 -2.00 -0.71 2.15
CA HIS A 48 -1.85 0.38 1.17
C HIS A 48 -0.44 0.42 0.58
N ARG A 49 0.61 0.29 1.40
CA ARG A 49 1.99 0.17 0.89
C ARG A 49 2.18 -1.04 -0.01
N GLY A 50 1.53 -2.15 0.29
CA GLY A 50 1.53 -3.34 -0.57
C GLY A 50 0.87 -3.09 -1.92
N LYS A 51 -0.24 -2.35 -1.96
CA LYS A 51 -0.92 -1.95 -3.20
C LYS A 51 -0.11 -0.95 -4.03
N GLU A 52 0.58 -0.02 -3.39
CA GLU A 52 1.47 0.95 -4.04
C GLU A 52 2.78 0.33 -4.53
N ALA A 53 3.31 -0.66 -3.80
CA ALA A 53 4.53 -1.39 -4.18
C ALA A 53 4.28 -2.53 -5.16
N ALA A 54 3.02 -2.98 -5.32
CA ALA A 54 2.66 -3.91 -6.36
C ALA A 54 2.90 -3.22 -7.71
N PRO A 55 3.72 -3.79 -8.62
CA PRO A 55 3.88 -3.21 -9.94
C PRO A 55 2.51 -3.13 -10.59
N ALA A 56 2.13 -1.92 -11.02
CA ALA A 56 0.94 -1.74 -11.84
C ALA A 56 0.99 -2.78 -12.96
N LYS A 57 -0.11 -3.54 -13.14
CA LYS A 57 -0.18 -4.53 -14.21
C LYS A 57 0.27 -3.84 -15.50
N PRO A 58 1.24 -4.40 -16.24
CA PRO A 58 1.78 -3.74 -17.43
C PRO A 58 0.63 -3.39 -18.36
N ALA A 59 0.52 -2.12 -18.72
CA ALA A 59 -0.54 -1.63 -19.59
C ALA A 59 -0.45 -2.39 -20.92
N VAL A 60 -1.46 -3.22 -21.21
CA VAL A 60 -1.46 -4.07 -22.40
C VAL A 60 -1.87 -3.21 -23.59
N ASN A 61 -0.92 -2.92 -24.48
CA ASN A 61 -1.20 -2.14 -25.69
C ASN A 61 -1.85 -3.02 -26.77
N ILE A 62 -3.18 -2.96 -26.85
CA ILE A 62 -3.97 -3.74 -27.82
C ILE A 62 -3.58 -3.42 -29.27
N ALA A 63 -3.19 -2.18 -29.58
CA ALA A 63 -2.84 -1.78 -30.94
C ALA A 63 -1.53 -2.42 -31.40
N ALA A 64 -0.51 -2.48 -30.52
CA ALA A 64 0.75 -3.14 -30.81
C ALA A 64 0.57 -4.63 -31.09
N ILE A 65 -0.20 -5.32 -30.22
CA ILE A 65 -0.49 -6.75 -30.37
C ILE A 65 -1.22 -7.04 -31.69
N ILE A 66 -2.20 -6.21 -32.07
CA ILE A 66 -2.91 -6.38 -33.34
C ILE A 66 -1.98 -6.17 -34.55
N GLY A 67 -1.03 -5.24 -34.48
CA GLY A 67 -0.03 -5.02 -35.52
C GLY A 67 0.90 -6.21 -35.71
N GLU A 68 1.37 -6.80 -34.60
CA GLU A 68 2.20 -8.01 -34.63
C GLU A 68 1.44 -9.22 -35.21
N ILE A 69 0.20 -9.44 -34.77
CA ILE A 69 -0.65 -10.51 -35.28
C ILE A 69 -0.94 -10.32 -36.77
N GLY A 70 -1.18 -9.09 -37.23
CA GLY A 70 -1.41 -8.79 -38.64
C GLY A 70 -0.23 -9.07 -39.55
N SER A 71 0.99 -9.13 -39.01
CA SER A 71 2.20 -9.47 -39.76
C SER A 71 2.36 -10.98 -39.98
N VAL A 72 1.53 -11.81 -39.34
CA VAL A 72 1.55 -13.27 -39.50
C VAL A 72 0.87 -13.67 -40.81
N LYS A 73 1.61 -14.40 -41.65
CA LYS A 73 1.11 -14.90 -42.94
C LYS A 73 -0.12 -15.78 -42.73
N GLY A 74 -1.20 -15.48 -43.47
CA GLY A 74 -2.47 -16.23 -43.41
C GLY A 74 -3.52 -15.64 -42.47
N ILE A 75 -3.21 -14.54 -41.76
CA ILE A 75 -4.21 -13.78 -41.01
C ILE A 75 -4.79 -12.69 -41.92
N GLY A 76 -6.08 -12.81 -42.22
CA GLY A 76 -6.84 -11.83 -43.00
C GLY A 76 -7.54 -10.78 -42.13
N THR A 77 -8.03 -9.72 -42.75
CA THR A 77 -8.69 -8.58 -42.10
C THR A 77 -9.89 -8.98 -41.24
N THR A 78 -10.70 -9.95 -41.69
CA THR A 78 -11.86 -10.47 -40.94
C THR A 78 -11.44 -11.13 -39.62
N LYS A 79 -10.46 -12.05 -39.68
CA LYS A 79 -9.94 -12.73 -38.47
C LYS A 79 -9.28 -11.72 -37.52
N LEU A 80 -8.60 -10.71 -38.06
CA LEU A 80 -7.98 -9.66 -37.26
C LEU A 80 -9.02 -8.82 -36.49
N ALA A 81 -10.17 -8.56 -37.11
CA ALA A 81 -11.28 -7.85 -36.47
C ALA A 81 -11.89 -8.64 -35.31
N ASP A 82 -12.07 -9.96 -35.48
CA ASP A 82 -12.55 -10.86 -34.42
C ASP A 82 -11.57 -10.91 -33.25
N ILE A 83 -10.26 -11.04 -33.53
CA ILE A 83 -9.20 -11.01 -32.51
C ILE A 83 -9.23 -9.68 -31.74
N LYS A 84 -9.40 -8.55 -32.44
CA LYS A 84 -9.55 -7.23 -31.81
C LYS A 84 -10.76 -7.17 -30.88
N ALA A 85 -11.89 -7.76 -31.26
CA ALA A 85 -13.08 -7.81 -30.42
C ALA A 85 -12.86 -8.67 -29.16
N ILE A 86 -12.21 -9.83 -29.31
CA ILE A 86 -11.86 -10.73 -28.19
C ILE A 86 -10.90 -10.02 -27.21
N LEU A 87 -9.84 -9.38 -27.72
CA LEU A 87 -8.88 -8.66 -26.90
C LEU A 87 -9.55 -7.53 -26.11
N LYS A 88 -10.43 -6.73 -26.76
CA LYS A 88 -11.20 -5.68 -26.07
C LYS A 88 -12.12 -6.24 -24.99
N LYS A 89 -12.76 -7.39 -25.21
CA LYS A 89 -13.67 -8.04 -24.26
C LYS A 89 -12.93 -8.53 -23.00
N HIS A 90 -11.73 -9.08 -23.16
CA HIS A 90 -11.00 -9.72 -22.07
C HIS A 90 -10.01 -8.80 -21.34
N LEU A 91 -9.45 -7.82 -22.03
CA LEU A 91 -8.47 -6.89 -21.46
C LEU A 91 -9.10 -5.56 -21.03
N GLY A 92 -10.37 -5.33 -21.39
CA GLY A 92 -11.05 -4.05 -21.22
C GLY A 92 -10.46 -2.98 -22.15
N ALA A 93 -11.23 -1.94 -22.44
CA ALA A 93 -10.65 -0.71 -22.96
C ALA A 93 -9.75 -0.14 -21.85
N SER A 94 -8.45 -0.45 -21.89
CA SER A 94 -7.45 0.29 -21.13
C SER A 94 -7.41 1.71 -21.67
N ASN A 95 -8.35 2.53 -21.21
CA ASN A 95 -8.39 3.97 -21.37
C ASN A 95 -8.34 4.54 -19.95
N GLY A 96 -7.15 5.04 -19.56
CA GLY A 96 -6.96 5.86 -18.36
C GLY A 96 -6.79 5.07 -17.07
#